data_AF-A0A2X1K1F5-F1
#
_entry.id   AF-A0A2X1K1F5-F1
#
_cell.length_a   1.000
_cell.length_b   1.000
_cell.length_c   1.000
_cell.angle_alpha   90.00
_cell.angle_beta   90.00
_cell.angle_gamma   90.00
#
_symmetry.space_group_name_H-M   'P 1'
#
loop_
_entity.id
_entity.type
_entity.pdbx_description
1 polymer ?
#
loop_
_entity_poly.entity_id
_entity_poly.type
_entity_poly.pdbx_seq_one_letter_code
_entity_poly.pdbx_strand_id
1 'polypeptide(L)'
;MENAKMNSLIAQYPLVKDLVALKETTWFNPGTTSLAEGLPYVGLTEQDVQDAHARLSRFAPYLAKAFPETAATGGIIESELVAIPAMQKRLEKEYQQPISGQLLLKKDSHLPISGSIKARGGIYEVLAHAEKLALEAGLLTLDDDYSKLLSPEFKQFFSQYSIAVGSTGNLGLSIGIMSARIGFKVTVHMSADARAWKKAKLRSHGVTVVEYEQDYGVAVEEGRKAAQSDPNCFFIDDENSRTLFLGYSVAGQRLKAQFAQQGRIVDADNPLFGLSAVWCWRWSWWRRIRA
;
A
#
# COMPACT_ATOMS: atom_id res chain seq x y z
N MET A 1 21.06 -19.19 -24.31
CA MET A 1 21.51 -17.87 -23.84
C MET A 1 21.09 -17.60 -22.38
N GLU A 2 19.86 -17.93 -21.96
CA GLU A 2 19.42 -17.69 -20.56
C GLU A 2 20.24 -18.46 -19.51
N ASN A 3 20.57 -19.73 -19.74
CA ASN A 3 21.39 -20.53 -18.80
C ASN A 3 22.82 -19.97 -18.61
N ALA A 4 23.41 -19.38 -19.65
CA ALA A 4 24.74 -18.76 -19.54
C ALA A 4 24.69 -17.47 -18.71
N LYS A 5 23.63 -16.66 -18.85
CA LYS A 5 23.39 -15.47 -18.02
C LYS A 5 23.16 -15.84 -16.55
N MET A 6 22.38 -16.90 -16.28
CA MET A 6 22.13 -17.39 -14.92
C MET A 6 23.41 -17.91 -14.24
N ASN A 7 24.20 -18.71 -14.95
CA ASN A 7 25.46 -19.24 -14.40
C ASN A 7 26.47 -18.13 -14.11
N SER A 8 26.52 -17.07 -14.95
CA SER A 8 27.33 -15.88 -14.68
C SER A 8 26.89 -15.16 -13.40
N LEU A 9 25.57 -14.98 -13.19
CA LEU A 9 25.04 -14.39 -11.96
C LEU A 9 25.36 -15.23 -10.72
N ILE A 10 25.26 -16.56 -10.80
CA ILE A 10 25.63 -17.45 -9.70
C ILE A 10 27.12 -17.35 -9.37
N ALA A 11 27.98 -17.26 -10.39
CA ALA A 11 29.41 -17.11 -10.19
C ALA A 11 29.76 -15.76 -9.54
N GLN A 12 29.09 -14.68 -9.95
CA GLN A 12 29.29 -13.34 -9.39
C GLN A 12 28.66 -13.16 -8.00
N TYR A 13 27.50 -13.78 -7.77
CA TYR A 13 26.71 -13.67 -6.54
C TYR A 13 26.34 -15.08 -6.03
N PRO A 14 27.23 -15.73 -5.26
CA PRO A 14 27.02 -17.11 -4.81
C PRO A 14 25.70 -17.35 -4.07
N LEU A 15 25.17 -16.33 -3.39
CA LEU A 15 23.86 -16.38 -2.71
C LEU A 15 22.71 -16.73 -3.67
N VAL A 16 22.83 -16.41 -4.96
CA VAL A 16 21.82 -16.76 -5.99
C VAL A 16 21.65 -18.28 -6.10
N LYS A 17 22.70 -19.07 -5.82
CA LYS A 17 22.60 -20.52 -5.79
C LYS A 17 21.60 -21.01 -4.72
N ASP A 18 21.64 -20.41 -3.53
CA ASP A 18 20.72 -20.72 -2.44
C ASP A 18 19.27 -20.34 -2.82
N LEU A 19 19.08 -19.21 -3.51
CA LEU A 19 17.78 -18.78 -4.02
C LEU A 19 17.23 -19.74 -5.09
N VAL A 20 18.07 -20.19 -6.04
CA VAL A 20 17.70 -21.19 -7.05
C VAL A 20 17.31 -22.52 -6.41
N ALA A 21 17.96 -22.89 -5.31
CA ALA A 21 17.65 -24.09 -4.54
C ALA A 21 16.42 -23.93 -3.62
N LEU A 22 15.73 -22.77 -3.63
CA LEU A 22 14.59 -22.44 -2.77
C LEU A 22 14.89 -22.59 -1.27
N LYS A 23 16.16 -22.41 -0.89
CA LYS A 23 16.60 -22.45 0.50
C LYS A 23 16.17 -21.18 1.22
N GLU A 24 15.58 -21.30 2.40
CA GLU A 24 15.34 -20.14 3.28
C GLU A 24 16.66 -19.41 3.51
N THR A 25 16.72 -18.15 3.09
CA THR A 25 17.97 -17.40 2.96
C THR A 25 17.85 -16.06 3.67
N THR A 26 18.85 -15.71 4.46
CA THR A 26 18.97 -14.40 5.10
C THR A 26 20.18 -13.68 4.54
N TRP A 27 20.01 -12.42 4.14
CA TRP A 27 21.10 -11.55 3.70
C TRP A 27 21.03 -10.24 4.47
N PHE A 28 22.08 -9.95 5.23
CA PHE A 28 22.26 -8.67 5.89
C PHE A 28 22.99 -7.73 4.93
N ASN A 29 22.37 -6.60 4.60
CA ASN A 29 22.97 -5.63 3.70
C ASN A 29 24.25 -5.04 4.33
N PRO A 30 25.45 -5.26 3.73
CA PRO A 30 26.69 -4.71 4.27
C PRO A 30 26.84 -3.20 4.01
N GLY A 31 26.01 -2.63 3.12
CA GLY A 31 26.05 -1.23 2.70
C GLY A 31 24.94 -0.39 3.33
N THR A 32 24.54 -0.65 4.58
CA THR A 32 23.65 0.27 5.30
C THR A 32 24.38 1.57 5.62
N THR A 33 23.70 2.69 5.42
CA THR A 33 24.26 4.03 5.64
C THR A 33 23.56 4.75 6.79
N SER A 34 24.10 5.90 7.18
CA SER A 34 23.37 6.83 8.06
C SER A 34 22.14 7.42 7.37
N LEU A 35 21.19 7.96 8.12
CA LEU A 35 20.02 8.64 7.55
C LEU A 35 20.43 9.77 6.60
N ALA A 36 21.38 10.62 7.00
CA ALA A 36 21.83 11.77 6.20
C ALA A 36 22.43 11.37 4.85
N GLU A 37 23.19 10.26 4.83
CA GLU A 37 23.80 9.73 3.61
C GLU A 37 22.79 9.01 2.71
N GLY A 38 21.83 8.28 3.29
CA GLY A 38 20.83 7.52 2.54
C GLY A 38 19.69 8.38 1.97
N LEU A 39 19.29 9.45 2.67
CA LEU A 39 18.10 10.26 2.34
C LEU A 39 18.09 10.82 0.90
N PRO A 40 19.22 11.33 0.34
CA PRO A 40 19.26 11.83 -1.04
C PRO A 40 18.84 10.81 -2.11
N TYR A 41 19.00 9.51 -1.84
CA TYR A 41 18.68 8.44 -2.78
C TYR A 41 17.21 7.99 -2.75
N VAL A 42 16.43 8.44 -1.75
CA VAL A 42 15.01 8.10 -1.63
C VAL A 42 14.17 8.82 -2.68
N GLY A 43 14.54 10.05 -3.02
CA GLY A 43 13.79 10.89 -3.97
C GLY A 43 12.45 11.40 -3.43
N LEU A 44 12.25 11.32 -2.12
CA LEU A 44 11.14 11.87 -1.33
C LEU A 44 11.69 12.43 -0.02
N THR A 45 10.99 13.40 0.55
CA THR A 45 11.42 14.19 1.71
C THR A 45 10.48 13.99 2.89
N GLU A 46 10.90 14.47 4.07
CA GLU A 46 10.01 14.54 5.23
C GLU A 46 8.78 15.42 4.96
N GLN A 47 8.93 16.51 4.20
CA GLN A 47 7.81 17.38 3.84
C GLN A 47 6.75 16.63 3.03
N ASP A 48 7.15 15.78 2.07
CA ASP A 48 6.21 14.96 1.30
C ASP A 48 5.39 14.04 2.22
N VAL A 49 6.00 13.53 3.29
CA VAL A 49 5.33 12.71 4.31
C VAL A 49 4.37 13.56 5.14
N GLN A 50 4.77 14.77 5.56
CA GLN A 50 3.89 15.69 6.29
C GLN A 50 2.70 16.14 5.43
N ASP A 51 2.90 16.35 4.13
CA ASP A 51 1.81 16.69 3.21
C ASP A 51 0.82 15.53 3.06
N ALA A 52 1.31 14.29 3.06
CA ALA A 52 0.46 13.10 3.10
C ALA A 52 -0.35 13.00 4.40
N HIS A 53 0.27 13.32 5.54
CA HIS A 53 -0.42 13.42 6.82
C HIS A 53 -1.51 14.51 6.80
N ALA A 54 -1.18 15.70 6.32
CA ALA A 54 -2.11 16.84 6.26
C ALA A 54 -3.31 16.52 5.36
N ARG A 55 -3.08 15.89 4.21
CA ARG A 55 -4.14 15.41 3.32
C ARG A 55 -5.07 14.43 4.02
N LEU A 56 -4.53 13.40 4.67
CA LEU A 56 -5.36 12.46 5.42
C LEU A 56 -6.15 13.14 6.55
N SER A 57 -5.59 14.19 7.15
CA SER A 57 -6.30 15.01 8.13
C SER A 57 -7.47 15.78 7.51
N ARG A 58 -7.29 16.40 6.34
CA ARG A 58 -8.38 17.08 5.61
C ARG A 58 -9.50 16.10 5.24
N PHE A 59 -9.15 14.87 4.84
CA PHE A 59 -10.12 13.83 4.53
C PHE A 59 -10.76 13.14 5.74
N ALA A 60 -10.26 13.34 6.96
CA ALA A 60 -10.81 12.72 8.16
C ALA A 60 -12.34 12.94 8.34
N PRO A 61 -12.88 14.18 8.26
CA PRO A 61 -14.33 14.38 8.35
C PRO A 61 -15.12 13.69 7.23
N TYR A 62 -14.58 13.64 6.00
CA TYR A 62 -15.16 12.86 4.90
C TYR A 62 -15.19 11.38 5.25
N LEU A 63 -14.07 10.80 5.67
CA LEU A 63 -13.95 9.37 5.98
C LEU A 63 -14.88 8.95 7.11
N ALA A 64 -14.99 9.76 8.17
CA ALA A 64 -15.88 9.51 9.30
C ALA A 64 -17.35 9.35 8.89
N LYS A 65 -17.81 10.14 7.90
CA LYS A 65 -19.18 10.07 7.35
C LYS A 65 -19.30 9.02 6.24
N ALA A 66 -18.31 8.93 5.37
CA ALA A 66 -18.29 8.03 4.25
C ALA A 66 -18.23 6.58 4.72
N PHE A 67 -17.42 6.26 5.72
CA PHE A 67 -17.26 4.93 6.30
C PHE A 67 -17.59 4.96 7.79
N PRO A 68 -18.82 4.59 8.19
CA PRO A 68 -19.26 4.65 9.59
C PRO A 68 -18.36 3.88 10.57
N GLU A 69 -17.66 2.84 10.12
CA GLU A 69 -16.67 2.10 10.93
C GLU A 69 -15.49 2.97 11.40
N THR A 70 -15.24 4.11 10.76
CA THR A 70 -14.17 5.06 11.12
C THR A 70 -14.67 6.25 11.96
N ALA A 71 -15.97 6.35 12.23
CA ALA A 71 -16.54 7.49 12.95
C ALA A 71 -15.97 7.62 14.38
N ALA A 72 -15.80 6.50 15.08
CA ALA A 72 -15.25 6.46 16.44
C ALA A 72 -13.79 6.93 16.52
N THR A 73 -13.04 6.85 15.43
CA THR A 73 -11.66 7.36 15.33
C THR A 73 -11.59 8.72 14.64
N GLY A 74 -12.73 9.41 14.47
CA GLY A 74 -12.80 10.70 13.79
C GLY A 74 -12.39 10.63 12.31
N GLY A 75 -12.55 9.48 11.66
CA GLY A 75 -12.15 9.25 10.28
C GLY A 75 -10.68 8.87 10.09
N ILE A 76 -9.93 8.69 11.19
CA ILE A 76 -8.54 8.24 11.11
C ILE A 76 -8.48 6.73 10.83
N ILE A 77 -7.86 6.39 9.70
CA ILE A 77 -7.50 5.02 9.33
C ILE A 77 -6.18 4.67 10.03
N GLU A 78 -6.23 3.84 11.06
CA GLU A 78 -5.07 3.39 11.83
C GLU A 78 -5.32 2.01 12.47
N SER A 79 -4.24 1.31 12.83
CA SER A 79 -4.28 -0.02 13.44
C SER A 79 -3.60 -0.08 14.80
N GLU A 80 -3.94 -1.07 15.60
CA GLU A 80 -3.31 -1.32 16.89
C GLU A 80 -1.84 -1.76 16.78
N LEU A 81 -1.06 -1.40 17.81
CA LEU A 81 0.24 -1.97 18.12
C LEU A 81 0.11 -2.76 19.43
N VAL A 82 0.31 -4.08 19.38
CA VAL A 82 0.12 -4.97 20.53
C VAL A 82 1.37 -5.78 20.84
N ALA A 83 1.59 -6.11 22.11
CA ALA A 83 2.62 -7.07 22.50
C ALA A 83 2.14 -8.51 22.28
N ILE A 84 3.03 -9.39 21.82
CA ILE A 84 2.71 -10.81 21.56
C ILE A 84 3.68 -11.77 22.27
N PRO A 85 3.84 -11.68 23.61
CA PRO A 85 4.82 -12.47 24.37
C PRO A 85 4.55 -13.98 24.31
N ALA A 86 3.28 -14.41 24.18
CA ALA A 86 2.94 -15.82 24.01
C ALA A 86 3.47 -16.36 22.67
N MET A 87 3.38 -15.56 21.60
CA MET A 87 3.93 -15.92 20.29
C MET A 87 5.46 -15.92 20.32
N GLN A 88 6.08 -14.96 21.02
CA GLN A 88 7.53 -14.94 21.24
C GLN A 88 8.01 -16.25 21.86
N LYS A 89 7.43 -16.66 23.01
CA LYS A 89 7.76 -17.94 23.67
C LYS A 89 7.51 -19.15 22.77
N ARG A 90 6.45 -19.11 21.95
CA ARG A 90 6.15 -20.18 21.00
C ARG A 90 7.22 -20.28 19.92
N LEU A 91 7.62 -19.16 19.31
CA LEU A 91 8.67 -19.11 18.29
C LEU A 91 10.01 -19.59 18.85
N GLU A 92 10.37 -19.14 20.06
CA GLU A 92 11.59 -19.58 20.74
C GLU A 92 11.62 -21.10 20.94
N LYS A 93 10.49 -21.69 21.31
CA LYS A 93 10.35 -23.14 21.48
C LYS A 93 10.45 -23.89 20.14
N GLU A 94 9.72 -23.45 19.12
CA GLU A 94 9.63 -24.15 17.83
C GLU A 94 10.94 -24.09 17.05
N TYR A 95 11.59 -22.93 17.04
CA TYR A 95 12.83 -22.69 16.30
C TYR A 95 14.10 -22.86 17.15
N GLN A 96 13.94 -23.17 18.45
CA GLN A 96 15.04 -23.37 19.41
C GLN A 96 16.03 -22.19 19.44
N GLN A 97 15.52 -20.98 19.23
CA GLN A 97 16.31 -19.76 19.12
C GLN A 97 15.69 -18.66 19.99
N PRO A 98 16.42 -18.12 20.99
CA PRO A 98 15.94 -17.01 21.81
C PRO A 98 15.65 -15.75 20.98
N ILE A 99 14.61 -15.01 21.34
CA ILE A 99 14.27 -13.71 20.77
C ILE A 99 14.47 -12.65 21.86
N SER A 100 15.54 -11.87 21.75
CA SER A 100 15.86 -10.81 22.71
C SER A 100 14.81 -9.69 22.71
N GLY A 101 14.59 -9.08 23.87
CA GLY A 101 13.71 -7.93 24.03
C GLY A 101 12.23 -8.30 23.97
N GLN A 102 11.42 -7.43 23.36
CA GLN A 102 9.96 -7.56 23.32
C GLN A 102 9.47 -7.72 21.88
N LEU A 103 8.66 -8.76 21.63
CA LEU A 103 8.00 -8.95 20.35
C LEU A 103 6.65 -8.23 20.30
N LEU A 104 6.50 -7.32 19.34
CA LEU A 104 5.28 -6.56 19.08
C LEU A 104 4.71 -6.92 17.71
N LEU A 105 3.40 -6.69 17.53
CA LEU A 105 2.69 -6.87 16.28
C LEU A 105 1.92 -5.59 15.92
N LYS A 106 2.21 -5.04 14.73
CA LYS A 106 1.44 -3.97 14.10
C LYS A 106 0.31 -4.56 13.26
N LYS A 107 -0.94 -4.37 13.70
CA LYS A 107 -2.12 -5.08 13.15
C LYS A 107 -2.69 -4.39 11.91
N ASP A 108 -1.86 -4.13 10.90
CA ASP A 108 -2.35 -3.58 9.63
C ASP A 108 -3.31 -4.53 8.89
N SER A 109 -3.33 -5.81 9.27
CA SER A 109 -4.36 -6.78 8.91
C SER A 109 -5.77 -6.42 9.39
N HIS A 110 -5.91 -5.48 10.32
CA HIS A 110 -7.18 -5.06 10.92
C HIS A 110 -7.49 -3.58 10.64
N LEU A 111 -6.78 -2.94 9.69
CA LEU A 111 -7.13 -1.58 9.29
C LEU A 111 -8.59 -1.53 8.80
N PRO A 112 -9.35 -0.47 9.14
CA PRO A 112 -10.73 -0.32 8.69
C PRO A 112 -10.81 -0.24 7.16
N ILE A 113 -12.03 -0.36 6.62
CA ILE A 113 -12.38 -0.27 5.19
C ILE A 113 -11.96 -1.51 4.39
N SER A 114 -10.69 -1.92 4.43
CA SER A 114 -10.18 -3.00 3.56
C SER A 114 -9.29 -4.05 4.24
N GLY A 115 -9.05 -3.97 5.56
CA GLY A 115 -8.47 -5.08 6.33
C GLY A 115 -7.05 -5.47 5.93
N SER A 116 -6.24 -4.52 5.49
CA SER A 116 -4.83 -4.79 5.15
C SER A 116 -4.01 -3.52 5.10
N ILE A 117 -2.67 -3.65 5.02
CA ILE A 117 -1.75 -2.53 4.79
C ILE A 117 -2.16 -1.66 3.58
N LYS A 118 -2.84 -2.24 2.58
CA LYS A 118 -3.31 -1.51 1.38
C LYS A 118 -4.36 -0.44 1.69
N ALA A 119 -4.98 -0.48 2.87
CA ALA A 119 -5.81 0.62 3.40
C ALA A 119 -5.02 1.90 3.71
N ARG A 120 -3.67 1.83 3.70
CA ARG A 120 -2.80 3.00 3.73
C ARG A 120 -2.63 3.55 2.32
N GLY A 121 -1.62 3.05 1.59
CA GLY A 121 -1.25 3.56 0.27
C GLY A 121 -2.40 3.57 -0.74
N GLY A 122 -3.14 2.46 -0.88
CA GLY A 122 -4.20 2.35 -1.88
C GLY A 122 -5.36 3.32 -1.67
N ILE A 123 -5.75 3.55 -0.42
CA ILE A 123 -6.75 4.57 -0.08
C ILE A 123 -6.18 5.96 -0.32
N TYR A 124 -4.97 6.22 0.16
CA TYR A 124 -4.33 7.52 0.03
C TYR A 124 -4.18 7.97 -1.44
N GLU A 125 -3.81 7.06 -2.35
CA GLU A 125 -3.74 7.34 -3.80
C GLU A 125 -5.09 7.83 -4.36
N VAL A 126 -6.18 7.14 -4.02
CA VAL A 126 -7.52 7.53 -4.46
C VAL A 126 -7.92 8.90 -3.90
N LEU A 127 -7.64 9.15 -2.62
CA LEU A 127 -7.95 10.43 -1.99
C LEU A 127 -7.12 11.57 -2.57
N ALA A 128 -5.83 11.34 -2.83
CA ALA A 128 -4.95 12.33 -3.47
C ALA A 128 -5.43 12.67 -4.89
N HIS A 129 -5.85 11.68 -5.66
CA HIS A 129 -6.41 11.89 -6.99
C HIS A 129 -7.73 12.68 -6.94
N ALA A 130 -8.64 12.32 -6.01
CA ALA A 130 -9.91 13.03 -5.82
C ALA A 130 -9.70 14.51 -5.41
N GLU A 131 -8.80 14.77 -4.46
CA GLU A 131 -8.46 16.13 -4.03
C GLU A 131 -7.92 16.95 -5.20
N LYS A 132 -6.95 16.39 -5.94
CA LYS A 132 -6.35 17.06 -7.11
C LYS A 132 -7.43 17.49 -8.11
N LEU A 133 -8.28 16.57 -8.54
CA LEU A 133 -9.34 16.86 -9.52
C LEU A 133 -10.30 17.94 -9.04
N ALA A 134 -10.73 17.86 -7.77
CA ALA A 134 -11.68 18.82 -7.21
C ALA A 134 -11.08 20.22 -7.02
N LEU A 135 -9.80 20.30 -6.64
CA LEU A 135 -9.04 21.56 -6.57
C LEU A 135 -8.84 22.17 -7.97
N GLU A 136 -8.42 21.36 -8.95
CA GLU A 136 -8.20 21.81 -10.34
C GLU A 136 -9.49 22.30 -11.01
N ALA A 137 -10.63 21.73 -10.65
CA ALA A 137 -11.95 22.17 -11.12
C ALA A 137 -12.49 23.41 -10.37
N GLY A 138 -11.78 23.90 -9.33
CA GLY A 138 -12.23 25.02 -8.50
C GLY A 138 -13.46 24.72 -7.63
N LEU A 139 -13.79 23.44 -7.43
CA LEU A 139 -14.95 22.99 -6.64
C LEU A 139 -14.61 22.82 -5.15
N LEU A 140 -13.32 22.67 -4.85
CA LEU A 140 -12.78 22.45 -3.51
C LEU A 140 -11.64 23.44 -3.24
N THR A 141 -11.46 23.80 -1.97
CA THR A 141 -10.27 24.50 -1.46
C THR A 141 -9.63 23.69 -0.33
N LEU A 142 -8.40 24.02 0.07
CA LEU A 142 -7.72 23.30 1.16
C LEU A 142 -8.35 23.56 2.54
N ASP A 143 -9.09 24.66 2.69
CA ASP A 143 -9.72 25.08 3.95
C ASP A 143 -11.19 24.61 4.09
N ASP A 144 -11.74 23.98 3.06
CA ASP A 144 -13.09 23.42 3.09
C ASP A 144 -13.23 22.25 4.09
N ASP A 145 -14.45 22.03 4.60
CA ASP A 145 -14.82 20.74 5.21
C ASP A 145 -15.06 19.70 4.10
N TYR A 146 -14.16 18.72 4.00
CA TYR A 146 -14.19 17.70 2.95
C TYR A 146 -15.41 16.77 3.08
N SER A 147 -16.19 16.85 4.16
CA SER A 147 -17.52 16.25 4.23
C SER A 147 -18.40 16.60 3.03
N LYS A 148 -18.21 17.78 2.42
CA LYS A 148 -18.95 18.21 1.22
C LYS A 148 -18.75 17.26 0.02
N LEU A 149 -17.64 16.51 -0.03
CA LEU A 149 -17.37 15.53 -1.09
C LEU A 149 -18.38 14.38 -1.13
N LEU A 150 -19.22 14.22 -0.10
CA LEU A 150 -20.33 13.25 -0.10
C LEU A 150 -21.59 13.74 -0.83
N SER A 151 -21.65 15.02 -1.22
CA SER A 151 -22.84 15.59 -1.84
C SER A 151 -23.14 14.95 -3.21
N PRO A 152 -24.41 14.94 -3.65
CA PRO A 152 -24.77 14.44 -4.97
C PRO A 152 -23.99 15.12 -6.10
N GLU A 153 -23.69 16.41 -5.98
CA GLU A 153 -22.95 17.20 -6.96
C GLU A 153 -21.50 16.70 -7.10
N PHE A 154 -20.83 16.43 -5.96
CA PHE A 154 -19.48 15.85 -5.99
C PHE A 154 -19.47 14.42 -6.53
N LYS A 155 -20.47 13.60 -6.19
CA LYS A 155 -20.60 12.26 -6.78
C LYS A 155 -20.78 12.32 -8.29
N GLN A 156 -21.60 13.26 -8.78
CA GLN A 156 -21.78 13.49 -10.21
C GLN A 156 -20.48 13.95 -10.86
N PHE A 157 -19.73 14.86 -10.22
CA PHE A 157 -18.42 15.30 -10.69
C PHE A 157 -17.44 14.12 -10.82
N PHE A 158 -17.24 13.34 -9.75
CA PHE A 158 -16.30 12.22 -9.78
C PHE A 158 -16.71 11.10 -10.73
N SER A 159 -18.00 10.94 -11.04
CA SER A 159 -18.49 9.96 -12.02
C SER A 159 -18.04 10.21 -13.46
N GLN A 160 -17.51 11.42 -13.74
CA GLN A 160 -16.93 11.78 -15.04
C GLN A 160 -15.53 11.18 -15.23
N TYR A 161 -14.89 10.75 -14.14
CA TYR A 161 -13.56 10.15 -14.14
C TYR A 161 -13.63 8.66 -13.82
N SER A 162 -12.61 7.92 -14.25
CA SER A 162 -12.49 6.50 -13.98
C SER A 162 -11.14 6.14 -13.37
N ILE A 163 -11.14 5.07 -12.57
CA ILE A 163 -9.93 4.49 -11.98
C ILE A 163 -9.85 3.02 -12.38
N ALA A 164 -8.70 2.63 -12.91
CA ALA A 164 -8.40 1.25 -13.26
C ALA A 164 -7.22 0.73 -12.42
N VAL A 165 -7.27 -0.54 -12.01
CA VAL A 165 -6.17 -1.20 -11.31
C VAL A 165 -6.07 -2.67 -11.69
N GLY A 166 -4.86 -3.14 -11.99
CA GLY A 166 -4.55 -4.56 -12.11
C GLY A 166 -4.14 -5.12 -10.75
N SER A 167 -4.97 -5.95 -10.12
CA SER A 167 -4.64 -6.58 -8.84
C SER A 167 -5.51 -7.79 -8.53
N THR A 168 -4.89 -8.92 -8.20
CA THR A 168 -5.59 -10.10 -7.63
C THR A 168 -5.70 -10.02 -6.09
N GLY A 169 -5.12 -8.97 -5.51
CA GLY A 169 -4.81 -8.86 -4.09
C GLY A 169 -5.67 -7.84 -3.34
N ASN A 170 -5.12 -7.37 -2.21
CA ASN A 170 -5.78 -6.39 -1.36
C ASN A 170 -5.66 -4.95 -1.90
N LEU A 171 -4.78 -4.73 -2.88
CA LEU A 171 -4.62 -3.42 -3.51
C LEU A 171 -5.88 -3.08 -4.31
N GLY A 172 -6.31 -3.98 -5.20
CA GLY A 172 -7.56 -3.85 -5.95
C GLY A 172 -8.78 -3.72 -5.03
N LEU A 173 -8.80 -4.44 -3.90
CA LEU A 173 -9.87 -4.31 -2.90
C LEU A 173 -9.91 -2.90 -2.28
N SER A 174 -8.76 -2.36 -1.87
CA SER A 174 -8.69 -1.06 -1.19
C SER A 174 -9.02 0.09 -2.13
N ILE A 175 -8.44 0.08 -3.34
CA ILE A 175 -8.73 1.07 -4.38
C ILE A 175 -10.19 0.96 -4.81
N GLY A 176 -10.68 -0.25 -5.09
CA GLY A 176 -12.04 -0.49 -5.53
C GLY A 176 -13.09 0.08 -4.58
N ILE A 177 -12.99 -0.26 -3.29
CA ILE A 177 -13.93 0.19 -2.25
C ILE A 177 -13.87 1.72 -2.08
N MET A 178 -12.66 2.30 -2.04
CA MET A 178 -12.49 3.73 -1.85
C MET A 178 -12.97 4.54 -3.05
N SER A 179 -12.57 4.14 -4.26
CA SER A 179 -12.92 4.84 -5.50
C SER A 179 -14.43 4.83 -5.74
N ALA A 180 -15.08 3.69 -5.52
CA ALA A 180 -16.53 3.59 -5.66
C ALA A 180 -17.28 4.41 -4.60
N ARG A 181 -16.73 4.54 -3.38
CA ARG A 181 -17.32 5.37 -2.33
C ARG A 181 -17.25 6.86 -2.66
N ILE A 182 -16.15 7.32 -3.26
CA ILE A 182 -15.97 8.71 -3.74
C ILE A 182 -16.96 9.01 -4.88
N GLY A 183 -17.18 8.04 -5.78
CA GLY A 183 -18.09 8.19 -6.92
C GLY A 183 -17.43 8.03 -8.29
N PHE A 184 -16.15 7.62 -8.33
CA PHE A 184 -15.48 7.27 -9.59
C PHE A 184 -16.11 6.04 -10.24
N LYS A 185 -15.99 5.95 -11.57
CA LYS A 185 -16.16 4.67 -12.27
C LYS A 185 -14.92 3.81 -12.00
N VAL A 186 -15.10 2.56 -11.59
CA VAL A 186 -13.96 1.74 -11.16
C VAL A 186 -13.93 0.40 -11.86
N THR A 187 -12.76 0.06 -12.39
CA THR A 187 -12.49 -1.24 -13.00
C THR A 187 -11.31 -1.92 -12.33
N VAL A 188 -11.52 -3.12 -11.78
CA VAL A 188 -10.47 -3.96 -11.21
C VAL A 188 -10.23 -5.14 -12.14
N HIS A 189 -9.03 -5.21 -12.70
CA HIS A 189 -8.57 -6.30 -13.56
C HIS A 189 -7.95 -7.39 -12.67
N MET A 190 -8.50 -8.59 -12.71
CA MET A 190 -8.10 -9.74 -11.88
C MET A 190 -7.87 -10.98 -12.74
N SER A 191 -6.97 -11.87 -12.33
CA SER A 191 -6.95 -13.23 -12.88
C SER A 191 -8.18 -14.02 -12.42
N ALA A 192 -8.60 -14.98 -13.24
CA ALA A 192 -9.71 -15.89 -12.94
C ALA A 192 -9.49 -16.66 -11.62
N ASP A 193 -8.24 -16.97 -11.28
CA ASP A 193 -7.87 -17.66 -10.02
C ASP A 193 -8.02 -16.80 -8.76
N ALA A 194 -8.33 -15.49 -8.90
CA ALA A 194 -8.59 -14.66 -7.74
C ALA A 194 -9.79 -15.18 -6.93
N ARG A 195 -9.64 -15.21 -5.60
CA ARG A 195 -10.67 -15.74 -4.68
C ARG A 195 -12.03 -15.09 -4.92
N ALA A 196 -13.06 -15.92 -5.08
CA ALA A 196 -14.43 -15.49 -5.40
C ALA A 196 -14.99 -14.41 -4.45
N TRP A 197 -14.71 -14.52 -3.14
CA TRP A 197 -15.18 -13.55 -2.15
C TRP A 197 -14.66 -12.12 -2.40
N LYS A 198 -13.47 -11.96 -2.97
CA LYS A 198 -12.91 -10.63 -3.30
C LYS A 198 -13.66 -10.00 -4.46
N LYS A 199 -13.94 -10.79 -5.51
CA LYS A 199 -14.73 -10.36 -6.68
C LYS A 199 -16.14 -9.97 -6.25
N ALA A 200 -16.78 -10.80 -5.42
CA ALA A 200 -18.10 -10.50 -4.86
C ALA A 200 -18.11 -9.22 -4.01
N LYS A 201 -17.11 -9.04 -3.14
CA LYS A 201 -16.98 -7.83 -2.32
C LYS A 201 -16.82 -6.57 -3.17
N LEU A 202 -15.98 -6.59 -4.20
CA LEU A 202 -15.82 -5.49 -5.16
C LEU A 202 -17.14 -5.19 -5.88
N ARG A 203 -17.79 -6.20 -6.46
CA ARG A 203 -19.08 -6.06 -7.15
C ARG A 203 -20.18 -5.49 -6.25
N SER A 204 -20.23 -5.89 -4.98
CA SER A 204 -21.18 -5.33 -4.00
C SER A 204 -20.97 -3.84 -3.71
N HIS A 205 -19.81 -3.28 -4.06
CA HIS A 205 -19.52 -1.84 -3.97
C HIS A 205 -19.71 -1.12 -5.31
N GLY A 206 -20.25 -1.78 -6.35
CA GLY A 206 -20.44 -1.19 -7.68
C GLY A 206 -19.17 -1.14 -8.52
N VAL A 207 -18.14 -1.90 -8.16
CA VAL A 207 -16.90 -1.99 -8.94
C VAL A 207 -17.06 -2.99 -10.09
N THR A 208 -16.65 -2.58 -11.29
CA THR A 208 -16.53 -3.48 -12.45
C THR A 208 -15.34 -4.40 -12.24
N VAL A 209 -15.55 -5.71 -12.25
CA VAL A 209 -14.48 -6.71 -12.11
C VAL A 209 -14.31 -7.43 -13.45
N VAL A 210 -13.17 -7.21 -14.09
CA VAL A 210 -12.78 -7.87 -15.35
C VAL A 210 -11.87 -9.04 -15.02
N GLU A 211 -12.23 -10.22 -15.51
CA GLU A 211 -11.53 -11.47 -15.23
C GLU A 211 -10.77 -11.93 -16.48
N TYR A 212 -9.52 -12.33 -16.29
CA TYR A 212 -8.66 -12.88 -17.35
C TYR A 212 -8.31 -14.33 -17.02
N GLU A 213 -8.44 -15.23 -17.98
CA GLU A 213 -8.00 -16.63 -17.83
C GLU A 213 -6.47 -16.74 -17.69
N GLN A 214 -5.73 -15.74 -18.16
CA GLN A 214 -4.26 -15.70 -18.12
C GLN A 214 -3.72 -15.08 -16.81
N ASP A 215 -2.40 -15.18 -16.65
CA ASP A 215 -1.67 -14.70 -15.47
C ASP A 215 -1.88 -13.21 -15.16
N TYR A 216 -1.68 -12.86 -13.89
CA TYR A 216 -1.74 -11.49 -13.33
C TYR A 216 -1.08 -10.42 -14.21
N GLY A 217 0.06 -10.72 -14.82
CA GLY A 217 0.81 -9.76 -15.65
C GLY A 217 0.02 -9.28 -16.87
N VAL A 218 -0.80 -10.13 -17.48
CA VAL A 218 -1.65 -9.77 -18.62
C VAL A 218 -2.77 -8.85 -18.16
N ALA A 219 -3.40 -9.14 -17.02
CA ALA A 219 -4.46 -8.29 -16.46
C ALA A 219 -3.98 -6.85 -16.18
N VAL A 220 -2.74 -6.68 -15.69
CA VAL A 220 -2.13 -5.37 -15.47
C VAL A 220 -1.86 -4.66 -16.79
N GLU A 221 -1.30 -5.35 -17.78
CA GLU A 221 -0.96 -4.77 -19.07
C GLU A 221 -2.19 -4.33 -19.85
N GLU A 222 -3.22 -5.17 -19.89
CA GLU A 222 -4.49 -4.85 -20.54
C GLU A 222 -5.24 -3.71 -19.83
N GLY A 223 -5.23 -3.69 -18.50
CA GLY A 223 -5.77 -2.56 -17.74
C GLY A 223 -5.03 -1.25 -18.03
N ARG A 224 -3.69 -1.30 -18.18
CA ARG A 224 -2.88 -0.13 -18.53
C ARG A 224 -3.18 0.37 -19.94
N LYS A 225 -3.29 -0.54 -20.92
CA LYS A 225 -3.66 -0.20 -22.31
C LYS A 225 -5.04 0.43 -22.39
N ALA A 226 -6.03 -0.13 -21.69
CA ALA A 226 -7.39 0.39 -21.67
C ALA A 226 -7.47 1.81 -21.08
N ALA A 227 -6.64 2.11 -20.08
CA ALA A 227 -6.57 3.45 -19.49
C ALA A 227 -5.83 4.46 -20.39
N GLN A 228 -4.82 4.03 -21.15
CA GLN A 228 -4.07 4.94 -22.03
C GLN A 228 -4.93 5.58 -23.13
N SER A 229 -6.02 4.94 -23.54
CA SER A 229 -6.93 5.49 -24.55
C SER A 229 -8.03 6.41 -23.98
N ASP A 230 -8.12 6.57 -22.66
CA ASP A 230 -9.11 7.43 -22.00
C ASP A 230 -8.41 8.48 -21.11
N PRO A 231 -8.40 9.77 -21.50
CA PRO A 231 -7.78 10.85 -20.72
C PRO A 231 -8.35 11.01 -19.30
N ASN A 232 -9.56 10.52 -19.06
CA ASN A 232 -10.22 10.57 -17.75
C ASN A 232 -10.04 9.28 -16.94
N CYS A 233 -9.27 8.31 -17.45
CA CYS A 233 -8.95 7.06 -16.76
C CYS A 233 -7.58 7.13 -16.09
N PHE A 234 -7.57 7.07 -14.77
CA PHE A 234 -6.35 6.96 -13.98
C PHE A 234 -6.03 5.49 -13.68
N PHE A 235 -4.97 4.97 -14.30
CA PHE A 235 -4.45 3.64 -13.98
C PHE A 235 -3.49 3.69 -12.79
N ILE A 236 -3.82 3.00 -11.70
CA ILE A 236 -2.95 2.92 -10.54
C ILE A 236 -1.90 1.84 -10.75
N ASP A 237 -0.65 2.28 -10.89
CA ASP A 237 0.54 1.45 -11.08
C ASP A 237 1.30 1.27 -9.76
N ASP A 238 1.24 0.06 -9.19
CA ASP A 238 1.88 -0.24 -7.91
C ASP A 238 3.40 -0.37 -8.00
N GLU A 239 3.96 -0.51 -9.20
CA GLU A 239 5.41 -0.61 -9.39
C GLU A 239 6.11 0.75 -9.37
N ASN A 240 5.39 1.85 -9.66
CA ASN A 240 6.00 3.16 -9.91
C ASN A 240 5.36 4.31 -9.12
N SER A 241 4.23 4.12 -8.45
CA SER A 241 3.56 5.22 -7.75
C SER A 241 4.30 5.64 -6.48
N ARG A 242 4.86 6.86 -6.52
CA ARG A 242 5.36 7.56 -5.33
C ARG A 242 4.23 7.95 -4.38
N THR A 243 3.03 8.22 -4.89
CA THR A 243 1.86 8.58 -4.08
C THR A 243 1.43 7.41 -3.22
N LEU A 244 1.35 6.18 -3.77
CA LEU A 244 1.11 4.99 -2.96
C LEU A 244 2.15 4.85 -1.85
N PHE A 245 3.44 5.02 -2.18
CA PHE A 245 4.54 4.94 -1.21
C PHE A 245 4.38 5.95 -0.06
N LEU A 246 4.07 7.22 -0.38
CA LEU A 246 3.79 8.25 0.62
C LEU A 246 2.59 7.91 1.51
N GLY A 247 1.55 7.26 0.96
CA GLY A 247 0.45 6.78 1.79
C GLY A 247 0.86 5.72 2.81
N TYR A 248 1.84 4.87 2.50
CA TYR A 248 2.41 3.94 3.48
C TYR A 248 3.35 4.62 4.48
N SER A 249 4.13 5.61 4.06
CA SER A 249 5.14 6.26 4.90
C SER A 249 4.54 6.98 6.12
N VAL A 250 3.28 7.41 6.02
CA VAL A 250 2.47 7.93 7.14
C VAL A 250 2.49 7.00 8.36
N ALA A 251 2.62 5.68 8.15
CA ALA A 251 2.70 4.71 9.25
C ALA A 251 3.87 4.94 10.21
N GLY A 252 4.98 5.53 9.74
CA GLY A 252 6.16 5.79 10.56
C GLY A 252 5.86 6.74 11.72
N GLN A 253 5.30 7.91 11.43
CA GLN A 253 4.93 8.89 12.44
C GLN A 253 3.79 8.39 13.33
N ARG A 254 2.84 7.65 12.76
CA ARG A 254 1.73 7.02 13.52
C ARG A 254 2.26 6.00 14.54
N LEU A 255 3.22 5.17 14.12
CA LEU A 255 3.87 4.21 15.01
C LEU A 255 4.68 4.91 16.09
N LYS A 256 5.42 5.98 15.74
CA LYS A 256 6.14 6.81 16.72
C LYS A 256 5.21 7.36 17.81
N ALA A 257 4.03 7.85 17.44
CA ALA A 257 3.03 8.31 18.39
C ALA A 257 2.52 7.17 19.30
N GLN A 258 2.30 5.96 18.75
CA GLN A 258 1.88 4.80 19.55
C GLN A 258 2.96 4.35 20.54
N PHE A 259 4.24 4.38 20.15
CA PHE A 259 5.34 4.09 21.05
C PHE A 259 5.37 5.08 22.23
N ALA A 260 5.27 6.38 21.94
CA ALA A 260 5.19 7.41 22.97
C ALA A 260 4.00 7.20 23.92
N GLN A 261 2.80 6.91 23.37
CA GLN A 261 1.60 6.62 24.17
C GLN A 261 1.74 5.37 25.04
N GLN A 262 2.48 4.36 24.58
CA GLN A 262 2.74 3.13 25.33
C GLN A 262 3.98 3.23 26.25
N GLY A 263 4.62 4.40 26.35
CA GLY A 263 5.82 4.59 27.16
C GLY A 263 7.02 3.77 26.68
N ARG A 264 7.09 3.48 25.38
CA ARG A 264 8.17 2.69 24.76
C ARG A 264 9.23 3.60 24.16
N ILE A 265 10.46 3.44 24.61
CA ILE A 265 11.61 4.24 24.18
C ILE A 265 12.26 3.58 22.95
N VAL A 266 12.67 4.39 21.98
CA VAL A 266 13.48 3.97 20.83
C VAL A 266 14.66 4.92 20.69
N ASP A 267 15.86 4.43 20.96
CA ASP A 267 17.12 5.15 20.90
C ASP A 267 18.28 4.16 20.63
N ALA A 268 19.52 4.62 20.80
CA ALA A 268 20.70 3.79 20.58
C ALA A 268 20.80 2.58 21.53
N ASP A 269 20.28 2.71 22.75
CA ASP A 269 20.31 1.66 23.78
C ASP A 269 19.06 0.76 23.71
N ASN A 270 17.99 1.25 23.08
CA ASN A 270 16.70 0.58 22.90
C ASN A 270 16.34 0.50 21.40
N PRO A 271 17.06 -0.31 20.60
CA PRO A 271 16.84 -0.37 19.16
C PRO A 271 15.49 -0.99 18.79
N LEU A 272 14.88 -0.48 17.70
CA LEU A 272 13.68 -1.04 17.09
C LEU A 272 14.04 -1.81 15.81
N PHE A 273 13.77 -3.11 15.79
CA PHE A 273 13.88 -3.95 14.59
C PHE A 273 12.50 -4.12 13.94
N GLY A 274 12.35 -3.63 12.71
CA GLY A 274 11.13 -3.80 11.91
C GLY A 274 11.23 -4.99 10.96
N LEU A 275 10.32 -5.96 11.09
CA LEU A 275 10.16 -7.05 10.12
C LEU A 275 8.95 -6.76 9.24
N SER A 276 9.20 -6.39 7.98
CA SER A 276 8.15 -6.10 7.00
C SER A 276 8.03 -7.20 5.96
N ALA A 277 6.80 -7.67 5.71
CA ALA A 277 6.50 -8.50 4.54
C ALA A 277 6.56 -7.64 3.27
N VAL A 278 7.74 -7.51 2.67
CA VAL A 278 7.90 -6.81 1.40
C VAL A 278 7.50 -7.77 0.27
N TRP A 279 6.35 -7.51 -0.36
CA TRP A 279 6.19 -7.87 -1.76
C TRP A 279 7.04 -6.86 -2.54
N CYS A 280 8.10 -7.34 -3.19
CA CYS A 280 9.12 -6.52 -3.84
C CYS A 280 8.49 -5.45 -4.75
N TRP A 281 8.54 -4.18 -4.32
CA TRP A 281 8.02 -2.98 -5.00
C TRP A 281 8.77 -2.62 -6.30
N ARG A 282 9.53 -3.58 -6.86
CA ARG A 282 10.39 -3.36 -8.02
C ARG A 282 10.59 -4.65 -8.82
N TRP A 283 9.49 -5.22 -9.31
CA TRP A 283 9.55 -6.29 -10.31
C TRP A 283 10.11 -5.81 -11.68
N SER A 284 10.18 -4.50 -11.92
CA SER A 284 10.69 -3.95 -13.18
C SER A 284 12.17 -4.26 -13.48
N TRP A 285 12.98 -4.58 -12.46
CA TRP A 285 14.37 -5.00 -12.67
C TRP A 285 14.51 -6.41 -13.25
N TRP A 286 13.57 -7.31 -12.96
CA TRP A 286 13.62 -8.68 -13.49
C TRP A 286 13.13 -8.78 -14.94
N ARG A 287 12.26 -7.86 -15.41
CA ARG A 287 11.80 -7.85 -16.81
C ARG A 287 12.85 -7.39 -17.81
N ARG A 288 13.83 -6.56 -17.43
CA ARG A 288 14.96 -6.17 -18.32
C ARG A 288 15.95 -7.29 -18.62
N ILE A 289 15.82 -8.45 -17.97
CA ILE A 289 16.64 -9.63 -18.30
C ILE A 289 15.99 -10.46 -19.43
N ARG A 290 14.70 -10.22 -19.75
CA ARG A 290 13.91 -10.94 -20.77
C ARG A 290 13.49 -10.10 -21.99
N ALA A 291 14.06 -8.90 -22.17
CA ALA A 291 13.96 -8.16 -23.43
C ALA A 291 15.33 -8.11 -24.12
#